data_AF-A0A519KC14-F1
#
_entry.id   AF-A0A519KC14-F1
#
_cell.length_a   1.000
_cell.length_b   1.000
_cell.length_c   1.000
_cell.angle_alpha   90.00
_cell.angle_beta   90.00
_cell.angle_gamma   90.00
#
_symmetry.space_group_name_H-M   'P 1'
#
loop_
_entity.id
_entity.type
_entity.pdbx_description
1 polymer ?
#
loop_
_entity_poly.entity_id
_entity_poly.type
_entity_poly.pdbx_seq_one_letter_code
_entity_poly.pdbx_strand_id
1 'polypeptide(L)'
;MDKVTDLASLNARISFLEQKRDYDKEVIVTTFHEFLESLKPANMLRHLITSVRDSHEMKTDIMHGLVGLGTGFLTNKLLLSSFHGPIKRILATVVQAGITNAAVKYPEQIKEKSISVLTRILQAMKFKTDTDQGEQTRATSGL
;
A
#
# COMPACT_ATOMS: atom_id res chain seq x y z
N MET A 1 33.55 47.42 21.56
CA MET A 1 32.09 47.37 21.78
C MET A 1 31.61 48.80 21.75
N ASP A 2 31.25 49.30 20.57
CA ASP A 2 30.94 50.72 20.41
C ASP A 2 29.51 51.02 20.88
N LYS A 3 29.44 51.88 21.89
CA LYS A 3 28.21 52.38 22.50
C LYS A 3 27.42 53.15 21.47
N VAL A 4 26.14 52.79 21.35
CA VAL A 4 25.10 53.50 20.61
C VAL A 4 25.02 54.93 21.14
N THR A 5 25.75 55.85 20.52
CA THR A 5 25.75 57.28 20.89
C THR A 5 25.40 58.18 19.69
N ASP A 6 25.19 57.58 18.52
CA ASP A 6 24.94 58.29 17.26
C ASP A 6 23.63 57.81 16.61
N LEU A 7 22.75 58.77 16.32
CA LEU A 7 21.42 58.54 15.71
C LEU A 7 21.54 57.88 14.32
N ALA A 8 22.61 58.17 13.58
CA ALA A 8 22.86 57.55 12.28
C ALA A 8 23.22 56.06 12.41
N SER A 9 24.01 55.70 13.41
CA SER A 9 24.34 54.29 13.74
C SER A 9 23.10 53.48 14.12
N LEU A 10 22.16 54.07 14.86
CA LEU A 10 20.91 53.41 15.25
C LEU A 10 20.01 53.13 14.05
N ASN A 11 19.82 54.12 13.17
CA ASN A 11 19.01 53.96 11.96
C ASN A 11 19.61 52.94 10.97
N ALA A 12 20.95 52.93 10.83
CA ALA A 12 21.63 51.92 10.03
C ALA A 12 21.44 50.50 10.60
N ARG A 13 21.46 50.36 11.94
CA ARG A 13 21.19 49.10 12.62
C ARG A 13 19.75 48.63 12.42
N ILE A 14 18.78 49.55 12.50
CA ILE A 14 17.35 49.26 12.31
C ILE A 14 17.11 48.78 10.87
N SER A 15 17.61 49.50 9.88
CA SER A 15 17.46 49.11 8.47
C SER A 15 18.08 47.75 8.17
N PHE A 16 19.27 47.47 8.73
CA PHE A 16 19.90 46.15 8.60
C PHE A 16 19.07 45.03 9.27
N LEU A 17 18.52 45.28 10.46
CA LEU A 17 17.69 44.31 11.18
C LEU A 17 16.34 44.07 10.49
N GLU A 18 15.75 45.09 9.88
CA GLU A 18 14.52 44.97 9.08
C GLU A 18 14.75 44.12 7.84
N GLN A 19 15.82 44.39 7.10
CA GLN A 19 16.21 43.60 5.93
C GLN A 19 16.48 42.15 6.31
N LYS A 20 17.19 41.93 7.42
CA LYS A 20 17.45 40.58 7.93
C LYS A 20 16.17 39.85 8.34
N ARG A 21 15.25 40.53 9.04
CA ARG A 21 13.97 39.96 9.45
C ARG A 21 13.14 39.52 8.25
N ASP A 22 13.10 40.35 7.21
CA ASP A 22 12.31 40.06 6.02
C ASP A 22 12.91 38.89 5.22
N TYR A 23 14.24 38.83 5.12
CA TYR A 23 14.96 37.68 4.57
C TYR A 23 14.71 36.39 5.36
N ASP A 24 14.85 36.44 6.69
CA ASP A 24 14.64 35.27 7.55
C ASP A 24 13.20 34.74 7.44
N LYS A 25 12.21 35.64 7.29
CA LYS A 25 10.81 35.27 7.07
C LYS A 25 10.61 34.54 5.74
N GLU A 26 11.22 35.04 4.67
CA GLU A 26 11.13 34.42 3.33
C GLU A 26 11.79 33.02 3.31
N VAL A 27 12.95 32.89 3.96
CA VAL A 27 13.66 31.61 4.09
C VAL A 27 12.78 30.59 4.82
N ILE A 28 12.19 30.95 5.96
CA ILE A 28 11.33 30.04 6.73
C ILE A 28 10.13 29.56 5.91
N VAL A 29 9.46 30.46 5.19
CA VAL A 29 8.31 30.11 4.35
C VAL A 29 8.73 29.17 3.22
N THR A 30 9.86 29.46 2.59
CA THR A 30 10.38 28.65 1.48
C THR A 30 10.77 27.25 1.96
N THR A 31 11.53 27.14 3.05
CA THR A 31 11.92 25.84 3.62
C THR A 31 10.71 25.04 4.09
N PHE A 32 9.69 25.70 4.66
CA PHE A 32 8.47 25.01 5.06
C PHE A 32 7.66 24.54 3.85
N HIS A 33 7.60 25.33 2.79
CA HIS A 33 6.95 24.95 1.55
C HIS A 33 7.63 23.74 0.90
N GLU A 34 8.97 23.75 0.81
CA GLU A 34 9.76 22.63 0.31
C GLU A 34 9.61 21.37 1.18
N PHE A 35 9.55 21.53 2.50
CA PHE A 35 9.29 20.43 3.42
C PHE A 35 7.90 19.82 3.18
N LEU A 36 6.87 20.66 3.02
CA LEU A 36 5.53 20.19 2.66
C LEU A 36 5.50 19.53 1.28
N GLU A 37 6.23 20.07 0.30
CA GLU A 37 6.41 19.48 -1.04
C GLU A 37 7.04 18.08 -0.94
N SER A 38 8.02 17.90 -0.05
CA SER A 38 8.68 16.61 0.20
C SER A 38 7.79 15.57 0.88
N LEU A 39 6.88 16.01 1.75
CA LEU A 39 5.92 15.16 2.45
C LEU A 39 4.71 14.76 1.59
N LYS A 40 4.52 15.38 0.42
CA LYS A 40 3.47 14.95 -0.51
C LYS A 40 3.72 13.49 -0.87
N PRO A 41 2.72 12.59 -0.74
CA PRO A 41 2.88 11.17 -1.06
C PRO A 41 3.41 10.94 -2.48
N ALA A 42 3.02 11.80 -3.42
CA ALA A 42 3.50 11.77 -4.79
C ALA A 42 5.02 12.01 -4.90
N ASN A 43 5.61 12.89 -4.10
CA ASN A 43 7.04 13.17 -4.13
C ASN A 43 7.84 12.07 -3.41
N MET A 44 7.31 11.54 -2.29
CA MET A 44 7.86 10.36 -1.62
C MET A 44 7.88 9.13 -2.55
N LEU A 45 6.78 8.87 -3.26
CA LEU A 45 6.70 7.79 -4.25
C LEU A 45 7.69 7.99 -5.40
N ARG A 46 7.90 9.23 -5.87
CA ARG A 46 8.91 9.53 -6.90
C ARG A 46 10.32 9.20 -6.44
N HIS A 47 10.70 9.59 -5.22
CA HIS A 47 12.00 9.27 -4.65
C HIS A 47 12.17 7.77 -4.44
N LEU A 48 11.14 7.07 -3.94
CA LEU A 48 11.16 5.61 -3.81
C LEU A 48 11.32 4.93 -5.17
N ILE A 49 10.55 5.32 -6.18
CA ILE A 49 10.63 4.75 -7.54
C ILE A 49 12.01 5.01 -8.17
N THR A 50 12.58 6.20 -7.96
CA THR A 50 13.89 6.56 -8.53
C THR A 50 15.03 5.81 -7.84
N SER A 51 15.05 5.78 -6.50
CA SER A 51 16.04 5.02 -5.72
C SER A 51 15.95 3.50 -5.93
N VAL A 52 14.76 3.00 -6.25
CA VAL A 52 14.52 1.58 -6.60
C VAL A 52 14.94 1.27 -8.03
N ARG A 53 14.87 2.24 -8.95
CA ARG A 53 15.36 2.06 -10.33
C ARG A 53 16.87 1.86 -10.36
N ASP A 54 17.59 2.55 -9.47
CA ASP A 54 19.05 2.56 -9.44
C ASP A 54 19.65 1.38 -8.65
N SER A 55 18.85 0.67 -7.84
CA SER A 55 19.26 -0.55 -7.13
C SER A 55 18.74 -1.81 -7.84
N HIS A 56 19.66 -2.55 -8.48
CA HIS A 56 19.32 -3.75 -9.28
C HIS A 56 18.65 -4.86 -8.45
N GLU A 57 18.93 -4.90 -7.14
CA GLU A 57 18.44 -5.91 -6.19
C GLU A 57 16.98 -5.66 -5.75
N MET A 58 16.60 -4.40 -5.54
CA MET A 58 15.26 -4.01 -5.04
C MET A 58 14.17 -3.99 -6.12
N LYS A 59 14.55 -3.98 -7.39
CA LYS A 59 13.63 -4.03 -8.52
C LYS A 59 12.77 -5.29 -8.49
N THR A 60 13.36 -6.42 -8.11
CA THR A 60 12.67 -7.72 -8.08
C THR A 60 11.60 -7.76 -6.99
N ASP A 61 11.94 -7.37 -5.77
CA ASP A 61 11.03 -7.38 -4.62
C ASP A 61 9.84 -6.43 -4.78
N ILE A 62 10.07 -5.24 -5.35
CA ILE A 62 8.99 -4.30 -5.64
C ILE A 62 8.14 -4.76 -6.81
N MET A 63 8.73 -5.43 -7.80
CA MET A 63 7.93 -6.02 -8.87
C MET A 63 7.07 -7.17 -8.35
N HIS A 64 7.60 -8.00 -7.44
CA HIS A 64 6.80 -9.00 -6.73
C HIS A 64 5.71 -8.36 -5.86
N GLY A 65 6.01 -7.27 -5.15
CA GLY A 65 5.04 -6.51 -4.36
C GLY A 65 3.96 -5.85 -5.22
N LEU A 66 4.32 -5.23 -6.34
CA LEU A 66 3.41 -4.61 -7.29
C LEU A 66 2.54 -5.65 -8.00
N VAL A 67 3.12 -6.79 -8.36
CA VAL A 67 2.37 -7.94 -8.90
C VAL A 67 1.44 -8.51 -7.82
N GLY A 68 1.88 -8.64 -6.57
CA GLY A 68 1.05 -9.11 -5.46
C GLY A 68 -0.10 -8.16 -5.14
N LEU A 69 0.16 -6.85 -5.10
CA LEU A 69 -0.83 -5.81 -4.88
C LEU A 69 -1.77 -5.66 -6.08
N GLY A 70 -1.24 -5.69 -7.30
CA GLY A 70 -2.02 -5.62 -8.53
C GLY A 70 -2.89 -6.86 -8.71
N THR A 71 -2.33 -8.04 -8.45
CA THR A 71 -3.07 -9.32 -8.47
C THR A 71 -4.09 -9.37 -7.35
N GLY A 72 -3.74 -8.95 -6.13
CA GLY A 72 -4.66 -8.90 -4.99
C GLY A 72 -5.78 -7.88 -5.20
N PHE A 73 -5.49 -6.71 -5.75
CA PHE A 73 -6.48 -5.69 -6.11
C PHE A 73 -7.39 -6.17 -7.23
N LEU A 74 -6.82 -6.75 -8.29
CA LEU A 74 -7.60 -7.31 -9.39
C LEU A 74 -8.44 -8.51 -8.92
N THR A 75 -7.90 -9.36 -8.06
CA THR A 75 -8.60 -10.50 -7.46
C THR A 75 -9.73 -10.03 -6.56
N ASN A 76 -9.49 -9.07 -5.65
CA ASN A 76 -10.55 -8.49 -4.83
C ASN A 76 -11.60 -7.78 -5.70
N LYS A 77 -11.19 -7.13 -6.79
CA LYS A 77 -12.11 -6.47 -7.71
C LYS A 77 -12.89 -7.45 -8.58
N LEU A 78 -12.36 -8.64 -8.87
CA LEU A 78 -13.06 -9.69 -9.63
C LEU A 78 -13.91 -10.61 -8.75
N LEU A 79 -13.45 -10.91 -7.52
CA LEU A 79 -14.09 -11.84 -6.59
C LEU A 79 -15.04 -11.16 -5.60
N LEU A 80 -14.64 -10.02 -5.00
CA LEU A 80 -15.44 -9.31 -3.98
C LEU A 80 -16.28 -8.19 -4.59
N SER A 81 -15.74 -7.43 -5.56
CA SER A 81 -16.54 -6.43 -6.26
C SER A 81 -17.41 -7.16 -7.28
N SER A 82 -18.70 -7.27 -6.97
CA SER A 82 -19.70 -7.80 -7.88
C SER A 82 -19.70 -6.98 -9.16
N PHE A 83 -18.98 -7.45 -10.18
CA PHE A 83 -19.21 -7.07 -11.57
C PHE A 83 -20.65 -7.50 -11.90
N HIS A 84 -21.63 -6.66 -11.54
CA HIS A 84 -23.01 -6.77 -11.98
C HIS A 84 -23.03 -6.44 -13.47
N GLY A 85 -22.78 -7.43 -14.32
CA GLY A 85 -22.70 -7.21 -15.76
C GLY A 85 -22.18 -8.40 -16.59
N PRO A 86 -22.10 -8.21 -17.91
CA PRO A 86 -21.78 -9.27 -18.89
C PRO A 86 -20.37 -9.85 -18.73
N ILE A 87 -19.42 -9.09 -18.17
CA ILE A 87 -18.02 -9.52 -17.99
C ILE A 87 -17.89 -10.69 -17.01
N LYS A 88 -18.65 -10.71 -15.92
CA LYS A 88 -18.68 -11.85 -14.98
C LYS A 88 -19.15 -13.12 -15.69
N ARG A 89 -20.15 -13.00 -16.56
CA ARG A 89 -20.69 -14.13 -17.32
C ARG A 89 -19.64 -14.67 -18.29
N ILE A 90 -18.91 -13.81 -19.00
CA ILE A 90 -17.84 -14.21 -19.92
C ILE A 90 -16.74 -14.97 -19.16
N LEU A 91 -16.23 -14.40 -18.06
CA LEU A 91 -15.21 -15.04 -17.24
C LEU A 91 -15.69 -16.39 -16.67
N ALA A 92 -16.91 -16.42 -16.13
CA ALA A 92 -17.51 -17.65 -15.63
C ALA A 92 -17.67 -18.71 -16.74
N THR A 93 -18.12 -18.32 -17.92
CA THR A 93 -18.27 -19.22 -19.07
C THR A 93 -16.93 -19.75 -19.56
N VAL A 94 -15.87 -18.94 -19.60
CA VAL A 94 -14.51 -19.38 -19.99
C VAL A 94 -13.97 -20.37 -18.96
N VAL A 95 -14.07 -20.06 -17.68
CA VAL A 95 -13.63 -20.96 -16.60
C VAL A 95 -14.42 -22.27 -16.63
N GLN A 96 -15.74 -22.19 -16.76
CA GLN A 96 -16.62 -23.34 -16.85
C GLN A 96 -16.29 -24.19 -18.09
N ALA A 97 -16.12 -23.59 -19.27
CA ALA A 97 -15.75 -24.31 -20.49
C ALA A 97 -14.39 -24.99 -20.37
N GLY A 98 -13.42 -24.35 -19.70
CA GLY A 98 -12.13 -24.95 -19.39
C GLY A 98 -12.24 -26.18 -18.49
N ILE A 99 -12.99 -26.07 -17.40
CA ILE A 99 -13.23 -27.20 -16.47
C ILE A 99 -14.00 -28.32 -17.18
N THR A 100 -15.03 -28.01 -17.95
CA THR A 100 -15.83 -29.00 -18.69
C THR A 100 -14.99 -29.72 -19.74
N ASN A 101 -14.19 -29.01 -20.53
CA ASN A 101 -13.29 -29.64 -21.51
C ASN A 101 -12.25 -30.55 -20.85
N ALA A 102 -11.71 -30.14 -19.71
CA ALA A 102 -10.77 -30.96 -18.95
C ALA A 102 -11.46 -32.21 -18.35
N ALA A 103 -12.69 -32.07 -17.84
CA ALA A 103 -13.48 -33.17 -17.27
C ALA A 103 -13.91 -34.20 -18.31
N VAL A 104 -14.21 -33.75 -19.53
CA VAL A 104 -14.54 -34.65 -20.66
C VAL A 104 -13.30 -35.41 -21.13
N LYS A 105 -12.11 -34.79 -21.13
CA LYS A 105 -10.87 -35.45 -21.59
C LYS A 105 -10.21 -36.35 -20.54
N TYR A 106 -10.36 -36.05 -19.24
CA TYR A 106 -9.66 -36.76 -18.15
C TYR A 106 -10.56 -37.02 -16.93
N PRO A 107 -11.65 -37.79 -17.07
CA PRO A 107 -12.65 -37.95 -16.00
C PRO A 107 -12.10 -38.55 -14.69
N GLU A 108 -11.21 -39.54 -14.78
CA GLU A 108 -10.61 -40.22 -13.62
C GLU A 108 -9.70 -39.28 -12.81
N GLN A 109 -8.81 -38.54 -13.49
CA GLN A 109 -7.83 -37.66 -12.82
C GLN A 109 -8.48 -36.42 -12.18
N ILE A 110 -9.59 -35.93 -12.77
CA ILE A 110 -10.33 -34.81 -12.19
C ILE A 110 -11.09 -35.25 -10.94
N LYS A 111 -11.66 -36.45 -10.90
CA LYS A 111 -12.39 -36.91 -9.71
C LYS A 111 -11.47 -37.00 -8.48
N GLU A 112 -10.24 -37.46 -8.67
CA GLU A 112 -9.24 -37.57 -7.60
C GLU A 112 -8.66 -36.22 -7.19
N LYS A 113 -8.28 -35.37 -8.16
CA LYS A 113 -7.64 -34.07 -7.86
C LYS A 113 -8.64 -32.98 -7.48
N SER A 114 -9.88 -33.02 -7.96
CA SER A 114 -10.87 -31.98 -7.70
C SER A 114 -11.29 -31.94 -6.23
N ILE A 115 -11.47 -33.09 -5.57
CA ILE A 115 -11.80 -33.15 -4.14
C ILE A 115 -10.67 -32.55 -3.30
N SER A 116 -9.41 -32.81 -3.65
CA SER A 116 -8.25 -32.23 -2.94
C SER A 116 -8.14 -30.71 -3.13
N VAL A 117 -8.43 -30.22 -4.34
CA VAL A 117 -8.41 -28.77 -4.64
C VAL A 117 -9.59 -28.05 -3.98
N LEU A 118 -10.80 -28.61 -4.07
CA LEU A 118 -12.01 -28.08 -3.42
C LEU A 118 -11.83 -28.04 -1.90
N THR A 119 -11.28 -29.09 -1.28
CA THR A 119 -11.04 -29.12 0.17
C THR A 119 -10.00 -28.09 0.61
N ARG A 120 -8.90 -27.91 -0.13
CA ARG A 120 -7.92 -26.85 0.16
C ARG A 120 -8.52 -25.44 0.04
N ILE A 121 -9.31 -25.18 -1.00
CA ILE A 121 -9.95 -23.88 -1.22
C ILE A 121 -11.04 -23.63 -0.15
N LEU A 122 -11.86 -24.63 0.16
CA LEU A 122 -12.89 -24.52 1.21
C LEU A 122 -12.28 -24.33 2.60
N GLN A 123 -11.17 -25.01 2.93
CA GLN A 123 -10.47 -24.80 4.20
C GLN A 123 -9.82 -23.40 4.28
N ALA A 124 -9.22 -22.94 3.18
CA ALA A 124 -8.67 -21.58 3.10
C ALA A 124 -9.76 -20.49 3.23
N MET A 125 -10.98 -20.76 2.75
CA MET A 125 -12.12 -19.84 2.89
C MET A 125 -12.84 -19.97 4.25
N LYS A 126 -12.87 -21.14 4.87
CA LYS A 126 -13.43 -21.32 6.23
C LYS A 126 -12.56 -20.73 7.34
N PHE A 127 -11.33 -20.31 7.04
CA PHE A 127 -10.41 -19.74 8.05
C PHE A 127 -10.69 -18.28 8.43
N LYS A 128 -11.86 -17.71 8.05
CA LYS A 128 -12.23 -16.34 8.42
C LYS A 128 -13.71 -16.14 8.80
N THR A 129 -14.36 -17.16 9.32
CA THR A 129 -15.71 -17.03 9.90
C THR A 129 -15.76 -17.76 11.24
N ASP A 130 -15.76 -16.96 12.30
CA ASP A 130 -15.98 -17.26 13.73
C ASP A 130 -15.35 -18.54 14.32
N THR A 131 -14.23 -18.36 15.02
CA THR A 131 -14.03 -19.03 16.30
C THR A 131 -13.54 -17.97 17.27
N ASP A 132 -14.52 -17.20 17.75
CA ASP A 132 -14.36 -16.41 18.95
C ASP A 132 -13.84 -17.34 20.06
N GLN A 133 -12.69 -16.95 20.58
CA GLN A 133 -11.99 -17.63 21.65
C GLN A 133 -12.79 -17.47 22.93
N GLY A 134 -13.49 -18.52 23.35
CA GLY A 134 -14.35 -18.45 24.51
C GLY A 134 -14.46 -19.73 25.33
N GLU A 135 -13.50 -20.66 25.28
CA GLU A 135 -13.52 -21.80 26.22
C GLU A 135 -12.15 -22.46 26.43
N GLN A 136 -11.16 -21.70 26.90
CA GLN A 136 -9.92 -22.27 27.47
C GLN A 136 -9.48 -21.52 28.73
N THR A 137 -10.38 -21.33 29.69
CA THR A 137 -10.01 -20.95 31.07
C THR A 137 -10.97 -21.56 32.10
N ARG A 138 -11.25 -22.87 32.03
CA ARG A 138 -11.98 -23.60 33.10
C ARG A 138 -11.56 -25.07 33.18
N ALA A 139 -10.27 -25.36 33.37
CA ALA A 139 -9.85 -26.73 33.70
C ALA A 139 -8.53 -26.81 34.50
N THR A 140 -8.17 -25.77 35.26
CA THR A 140 -7.04 -25.84 36.21
C THR A 140 -7.27 -24.94 37.42
N SER A 141 -8.41 -25.09 38.10
CA SER A 141 -8.54 -24.71 39.51
C SER A 141 -9.84 -25.29 40.09
N GLY A 142 -9.74 -26.36 40.87
CA GLY A 142 -10.87 -26.87 41.66
C GLY A 142 -10.87 -28.37 41.86
N LEU A 143 -10.24 -28.79 42.97
CA LEU A 143 -10.29 -30.08 43.67
C LEU A 143 -9.75 -31.32 42.94
#